data_AF-A0A950DJ54-F1
#
_entry.id   AF-A0A950DJ54-F1
#
_cell.length_a   1.000
_cell.length_b   1.000
_cell.length_c   1.000
_cell.angle_alpha   90.00
_cell.angle_beta   90.00
_cell.angle_gamma   90.00
#
_symmetry.space_group_name_H-M   'P 1'
#
loop_
_entity.id
_entity.type
_entity.pdbx_description
1 polymer ?
#
loop_
_entity_poly.entity_id
_entity_poly.type
_entity_poly.pdbx_seq_one_letter_code
_entity_poly.pdbx_strand_id
1 'polypeptide(L)'
;MVFLNLLADRGFLPEAIKAAAAVTFVVNSVRSLRFGTEDDYSRGAAISLSYFVERGSLSSDRNGHLHVSPERLERHVRELAEMLQDIAIRGDYRGAGELIETFGGIPDKVERLRRTIGDIPIDLEFLQEESAV
;
A
#
# COMPACT_ATOMS: atom_id res chain seq x y z
N MET A 1 8.01 1.85 4.98
CA MET A 1 9.29 1.34 4.44
C MET A 1 10.45 2.31 4.69
N VAL A 2 10.36 3.61 4.33
CA VAL A 2 11.46 4.59 4.49
C VAL A 2 12.19 4.49 5.84
N PHE A 3 11.44 4.53 6.95
CA PHE A 3 12.03 4.47 8.28
C PHE A 3 12.63 3.08 8.63
N LEU A 4 11.99 2.00 8.20
CA LEU A 4 12.52 0.64 8.43
C LEU A 4 13.83 0.42 7.68
N ASN A 5 13.92 0.90 6.43
CA ASN A 5 15.15 0.85 5.64
C ASN A 5 16.26 1.67 6.32
N LEU A 6 15.95 2.88 6.81
CA LEU A 6 16.89 3.72 7.55
C LEU A 6 17.45 3.01 8.79
N LEU A 7 16.60 2.32 9.56
CA LEU A 7 17.04 1.59 10.74
C LEU A 7 17.93 0.39 10.38
N ALA A 8 17.62 -0.32 9.28
CA ALA A 8 18.47 -1.38 8.76
C ALA A 8 19.82 -0.85 8.26
N ASP A 9 19.84 0.25 7.51
CA ASP A 9 21.08 0.92 7.04
C ASP A 9 22.01 1.31 8.20
N ARG A 10 21.43 1.67 9.34
CA ARG A 10 22.19 2.02 10.56
C ARG A 10 22.53 0.82 11.45
N GLY A 11 22.20 -0.40 11.03
CA GLY A 11 22.49 -1.62 11.79
C GLY A 11 21.59 -1.83 13.01
N PHE A 12 20.51 -1.06 13.17
CA PHE A 12 19.54 -1.27 14.25
C PHE A 12 18.55 -2.40 13.95
N LEU A 13 18.36 -2.73 12.67
CA LEU A 13 17.54 -3.85 12.21
C LEU A 13 18.33 -4.74 11.24
N PRO A 14 17.98 -6.04 11.11
CA PRO A 14 18.58 -6.91 10.10
C PRO A 14 18.25 -6.42 8.68
N GLU A 15 19.23 -6.48 7.76
CA GLU A 15 19.07 -6.03 6.37
C GLU A 15 17.92 -6.75 5.62
N ALA A 16 17.65 -8.01 5.97
CA ALA A 16 16.55 -8.80 5.44
C ALA A 16 15.16 -8.15 5.64
N ILE A 17 15.02 -7.22 6.61
CA ILE A 17 13.77 -6.50 6.85
C ILE A 17 13.35 -5.66 5.63
N LYS A 18 14.29 -5.18 4.80
CA LYS A 18 13.96 -4.30 3.67
C LYS A 18 13.13 -5.02 2.61
N ALA A 19 13.60 -6.21 2.20
CA ALA A 19 12.90 -7.06 1.24
C ALA A 19 11.57 -7.56 1.82
N ALA A 20 11.56 -7.99 3.09
CA ALA A 20 10.34 -8.45 3.76
C ALA A 20 9.30 -7.33 3.87
N ALA A 21 9.71 -6.11 4.22
CA ALA A 21 8.83 -4.95 4.35
C ALA A 21 8.25 -4.53 3.00
N ALA A 22 9.04 -4.60 1.91
CA ALA A 22 8.56 -4.32 0.56
C ALA A 22 7.39 -5.23 0.16
N VAL A 23 7.56 -6.54 0.30
CA VAL A 23 6.51 -7.51 -0.04
C VAL A 23 5.33 -7.41 0.91
N THR A 24 5.59 -7.34 2.22
CA THR A 24 4.54 -7.26 3.25
C THR A 24 3.69 -6.01 3.09
N PHE A 25 4.29 -4.87 2.74
CA PHE A 25 3.56 -3.64 2.45
C PHE A 25 2.56 -3.84 1.32
N VAL A 26 3.00 -4.39 0.17
CA VAL A 26 2.13 -4.62 -0.99
C VAL A 26 0.99 -5.57 -0.65
N VAL A 27 1.30 -6.68 0.04
CA VAL A 27 0.28 -7.66 0.46
C VAL A 27 -0.75 -7.02 1.40
N ASN A 28 -0.30 -6.25 2.40
CA ASN A 28 -1.20 -5.57 3.31
C ASN A 28 -2.04 -4.48 2.62
N SER A 29 -1.47 -3.74 1.66
CA SER A 29 -2.24 -2.77 0.87
C SER A 29 -3.34 -3.45 0.06
N VAL A 30 -3.08 -4.61 -0.54
CA VAL A 30 -4.11 -5.40 -1.25
C VAL A 30 -5.19 -5.89 -0.28
N ARG A 31 -4.83 -6.32 0.94
CA ARG A 31 -5.79 -6.66 1.99
C ARG A 31 -6.67 -5.46 2.35
N SER A 32 -6.08 -4.27 2.53
CA SER A 32 -6.83 -3.05 2.84
C SER A 32 -7.87 -2.72 1.78
N LEU A 33 -7.56 -2.90 0.48
CA LEU A 33 -8.52 -2.66 -0.60
C LEU A 33 -9.79 -3.53 -0.53
N ARG A 34 -9.83 -4.56 0.33
CA ARG A 34 -11.02 -5.39 0.52
C ARG A 34 -12.07 -4.74 1.42
N PHE A 35 -11.74 -3.70 2.18
CA PHE A 35 -12.73 -2.87 2.89
C PHE A 35 -13.51 -1.94 1.96
N GLY A 36 -13.01 -1.72 0.73
CA GLY A 36 -13.65 -0.90 -0.30
C GLY A 36 -13.06 0.51 -0.40
N THR A 37 -13.02 1.10 -1.60
CA THR A 37 -12.35 2.39 -1.86
C THR A 37 -13.06 3.61 -1.29
N GLU A 38 -14.28 3.44 -0.80
CA GLU A 38 -15.02 4.48 -0.07
C GLU A 38 -14.44 4.73 1.33
N ASP A 39 -13.71 3.76 1.88
CA ASP A 39 -12.97 3.90 3.13
C ASP A 39 -11.65 4.65 2.90
N ASP A 40 -11.38 5.66 3.73
CA ASP A 40 -10.21 6.53 3.62
C ASP A 40 -8.89 5.75 3.68
N TYR A 41 -8.83 4.71 4.51
CA TYR A 41 -7.64 3.88 4.66
C TYR A 41 -7.37 3.06 3.39
N SER A 42 -8.41 2.47 2.82
CA SER A 42 -8.37 1.74 1.55
C SER A 42 -8.02 2.65 0.38
N ARG A 43 -8.51 3.89 0.37
CA ARG A 43 -8.16 4.88 -0.65
C ARG A 43 -6.69 5.27 -0.62
N GLY A 44 -6.07 5.41 0.56
CA GLY A 44 -4.63 5.60 0.70
C GLY A 44 -3.81 4.42 0.17
N ALA A 45 -4.29 3.18 0.37
CA ALA A 45 -3.69 1.99 -0.20
C ALA A 45 -3.82 1.96 -1.74
N ALA A 46 -4.96 2.38 -2.29
CA ALA A 46 -5.19 2.50 -3.73
C ALA A 46 -4.20 3.49 -4.36
N ILE A 47 -4.05 4.69 -3.75
CA ILE A 47 -3.08 5.70 -4.19
C ILE A 47 -1.68 5.12 -4.30
N SER A 48 -1.23 4.44 -3.24
CA SER A 48 0.10 3.84 -3.19
C SER A 48 0.27 2.79 -4.30
N LEU A 49 -0.67 1.86 -4.42
CA LEU A 49 -0.58 0.77 -5.38
C LEU A 49 -0.67 1.26 -6.84
N SER A 50 -1.54 2.22 -7.14
CA SER A 50 -1.64 2.85 -8.45
C SER A 50 -0.34 3.57 -8.83
N TYR A 51 0.21 4.37 -7.91
CA TYR A 51 1.48 5.06 -8.10
C TYR A 51 2.64 4.09 -8.41
N PHE A 52 2.66 2.93 -7.73
CA PHE A 52 3.69 1.91 -7.93
C PHE A 52 3.50 1.06 -9.18
N VAL A 53 2.25 0.81 -9.59
CA VAL A 53 1.94 0.15 -10.87
C VAL A 53 2.35 1.04 -12.04
N GLU A 54 1.97 2.31 -12.02
CA GLU A 54 2.24 3.25 -13.12
C GLU A 54 3.74 3.45 -13.34
N ARG A 55 4.53 3.55 -12.26
CA ARG A 55 5.99 3.68 -12.34
C ARG A 55 6.75 2.37 -12.47
N GLY A 56 6.05 1.23 -12.59
CA GLY A 56 6.66 -0.07 -12.81
C GLY A 56 7.45 -0.63 -11.63
N SER A 57 7.10 -0.26 -10.39
CA SER A 57 7.53 -1.00 -9.18
C SER A 57 6.78 -2.32 -9.04
N LEU A 58 5.54 -2.35 -9.53
CA LEU A 58 4.68 -3.52 -9.51
C LEU A 58 4.36 -3.97 -10.93
N SER A 59 4.54 -5.26 -11.18
CA SER A 59 4.07 -5.92 -12.39
C SER A 59 3.17 -7.10 -12.01
N SER A 60 2.56 -7.73 -12.99
CA SER A 60 1.68 -8.88 -12.78
C SER A 60 1.92 -9.93 -13.84
N ASP A 61 1.87 -11.21 -13.46
CA ASP A 61 1.87 -12.31 -14.42
C ASP A 61 0.46 -12.57 -15.02
N ARG A 62 0.36 -13.64 -15.82
CA ARG A 62 -0.90 -14.09 -16.45
C ARG A 62 -1.88 -14.70 -15.46
N ASN A 63 -1.40 -15.19 -14.32
CA ASN A 63 -2.21 -15.80 -13.26
C ASN A 63 -2.75 -14.74 -12.29
N GLY A 64 -2.34 -13.48 -12.44
CA GLY A 64 -2.76 -12.38 -11.58
C GLY A 64 -1.86 -12.19 -10.35
N HIS A 65 -0.76 -12.93 -10.21
CA HIS A 65 0.20 -12.67 -9.14
C HIS A 65 0.95 -11.36 -9.40
N LEU A 66 1.20 -10.61 -8.32
CA LEU A 66 2.00 -9.39 -8.37
C LEU A 66 3.48 -9.71 -8.14
N HIS A 67 4.34 -9.08 -8.93
CA HIS A 67 5.78 -9.08 -8.71
C HIS A 67 6.24 -7.69 -8.28
N VAL A 68 7.04 -7.66 -7.22
CA VAL A 68 7.61 -6.45 -6.63
C VAL A 68 9.04 -6.31 -7.10
N SER A 69 9.41 -5.13 -7.60
CA SER A 69 10.79 -4.72 -7.82
C SER A 69 11.27 -3.94 -6.60
N PRO A 70 12.05 -4.51 -5.65
CA PRO A 70 12.37 -3.86 -4.38
C PRO A 70 13.06 -2.50 -4.54
N GLU A 71 14.04 -2.42 -5.45
CA GLU A 71 14.80 -1.18 -5.72
C GLU A 71 13.91 -0.05 -6.23
N ARG A 72 13.01 -0.35 -7.17
CA ARG A 72 12.05 0.62 -7.72
C ARG A 72 11.01 0.99 -6.68
N LEU A 73 10.52 0.02 -5.91
CA LEU A 73 9.53 0.27 -4.86
C LEU A 73 10.10 1.21 -3.80
N GLU A 74 11.33 1.01 -3.35
CA GLU A 74 11.99 1.90 -2.40
C GLU A 74 12.09 3.33 -2.93
N ARG A 75 12.55 3.50 -4.18
CA ARG A 75 12.61 4.82 -4.83
C ARG A 75 11.24 5.48 -4.88
N HIS A 76 10.24 4.79 -5.43
CA HIS A 76 8.92 5.37 -5.65
C HIS A 76 8.14 5.59 -4.33
N VAL A 77 8.42 4.81 -3.28
CA VAL A 77 7.91 5.09 -1.93
C VAL A 77 8.47 6.42 -1.41
N ARG A 78 9.76 6.69 -1.62
CA ARG A 78 10.36 7.97 -1.23
C ARG A 78 9.75 9.13 -1.99
N GLU A 79 9.65 9.03 -3.32
CA GLU A 79 9.04 10.06 -4.16
C GLU A 79 7.58 10.34 -3.76
N LEU A 80 6.78 9.30 -3.51
CA LEU A 80 5.40 9.47 -3.05
C LEU A 80 5.34 10.13 -1.67
N ALA A 81 6.23 9.73 -0.74
CA ALA A 81 6.28 10.34 0.58
C ALA A 81 6.70 11.82 0.54
N GLU A 82 7.61 12.20 -0.35
CA GLU A 82 8.01 13.60 -0.58
C GLU A 82 6.84 14.41 -1.16
N MET A 83 6.16 13.88 -2.17
CA MET A 83 4.97 14.51 -2.77
C MET A 83 3.86 14.74 -1.73
N LEU A 84 3.55 13.72 -0.92
CA LEU A 84 2.53 13.82 0.13
C LEU A 84 2.92 14.86 1.20
N GLN A 85 4.19 14.91 1.58
CA GLN A 85 4.69 15.90 2.54
C GLN A 85 4.61 17.32 1.97
N ASP A 86 4.98 17.52 0.71
CA ASP A 86 4.92 18.83 0.07
C ASP A 86 3.47 19.35 -0.01
N ILE A 87 2.53 18.48 -0.39
CA ILE A 87 1.08 18.80 -0.37
C ILE A 87 0.66 19.23 1.04
N ALA A 88 1.03 18.45 2.06
CA ALA A 88 0.65 18.72 3.44
C ALA A 88 1.27 20.01 3.99
N ILE A 89 2.56 20.25 3.77
CA ILE A 89 3.29 21.44 4.23
C ILE A 89 2.71 22.72 3.63
N ARG A 90 2.31 22.67 2.35
CA ARG A 90 1.73 23.82 1.64
C ARG A 90 0.25 24.01 1.92
N GLY A 91 -0.42 23.02 2.51
CA GLY A 91 -1.88 22.98 2.60
C GLY A 91 -2.54 22.98 1.22
N ASP A 92 -1.93 22.33 0.23
CA ASP A 92 -2.40 22.34 -1.15
C ASP A 92 -3.61 21.41 -1.33
N TYR A 93 -4.79 21.92 -1.00
CA TYR A 93 -6.05 21.17 -1.11
C TYR A 93 -6.35 20.71 -2.53
N ARG A 94 -6.02 21.54 -3.54
CA ARG A 94 -6.24 21.18 -4.94
C ARG A 94 -5.31 20.05 -5.36
N GLY A 95 -4.02 20.15 -5.03
CA GLY A 95 -3.05 19.10 -5.31
C GLY A 95 -3.41 17.77 -4.62
N ALA A 96 -3.97 17.83 -3.40
CA ALA A 96 -4.51 16.66 -2.73
C ALA A 96 -5.69 16.04 -3.52
N GLY A 97 -6.63 16.86 -4.00
CA GLY A 97 -7.74 16.42 -4.84
C GLY A 97 -7.27 15.74 -6.13
N GLU A 98 -6.34 16.37 -6.85
CA GLU A 98 -5.77 15.82 -8.09
C GLU A 98 -5.05 14.48 -7.87
N LEU A 99 -4.33 14.33 -6.76
CA LEU A 99 -3.69 13.06 -6.38
C LEU A 99 -4.72 11.95 -6.15
N ILE A 100 -5.81 12.26 -5.44
CA ILE A 100 -6.88 11.31 -5.14
C ILE A 100 -7.62 10.92 -6.42
N GLU A 101 -7.96 11.88 -7.27
CA GLU A 101 -8.63 11.63 -8.56
C GLU A 101 -7.78 10.75 -9.48
N THR A 102 -6.46 10.99 -9.50
CA THR A 102 -5.54 10.27 -10.39
C THR A 102 -5.25 8.85 -9.89
N PHE A 103 -4.97 8.68 -8.59
CA PHE A 103 -4.44 7.42 -8.06
C PHE A 103 -5.40 6.68 -7.12
N GLY A 104 -6.53 7.27 -6.73
CA GLY A 104 -7.47 6.71 -5.76
C GLY A 104 -8.26 5.49 -6.23
N GLY A 105 -8.23 5.17 -7.53
CA GLY A 105 -8.81 3.95 -8.08
C GLY A 105 -7.92 2.72 -7.90
N ILE A 106 -8.52 1.52 -7.89
CA ILE A 106 -7.76 0.26 -7.90
C ILE A 106 -7.26 -0.02 -9.32
N PRO A 107 -5.94 -0.19 -9.55
CA PRO A 107 -5.43 -0.43 -10.88
C PRO A 107 -5.70 -1.88 -11.31
N ASP A 108 -5.96 -2.12 -12.61
CA ASP A 108 -6.35 -3.44 -13.15
C ASP A 108 -5.43 -4.59 -12.75
N LYS A 109 -4.12 -4.33 -12.64
CA LYS A 109 -3.13 -5.34 -12.22
C LYS A 109 -3.39 -5.85 -10.80
N VAL A 110 -3.78 -4.94 -9.91
CA VAL A 110 -4.10 -5.22 -8.50
C VAL A 110 -5.49 -5.84 -8.40
N GLU A 111 -6.45 -5.35 -9.18
CA GLU A 111 -7.81 -5.87 -9.18
C GLU A 111 -7.86 -7.35 -9.56
N ARG A 112 -6.99 -7.81 -10.49
CA ARG A 112 -6.87 -9.24 -10.79
C ARG A 112 -6.50 -10.07 -9.57
N LEU A 113 -5.47 -9.68 -8.83
CA LEU A 113 -5.09 -10.38 -7.60
C LEU A 113 -6.22 -10.33 -6.57
N ARG A 114 -6.83 -9.14 -6.37
CA ARG A 114 -7.90 -8.93 -5.38
C ARG A 114 -9.09 -9.87 -5.59
N ARG A 115 -9.45 -10.17 -6.85
CA ARG A 115 -10.53 -11.11 -7.18
C ARG A 115 -10.19 -12.57 -6.84
N THR A 116 -8.93 -12.98 -6.95
CA THR A 116 -8.52 -14.36 -6.62
C THR A 116 -8.63 -14.70 -5.13
N ILE A 117 -8.69 -13.67 -4.27
CA ILE A 117 -8.78 -13.81 -2.81
C ILE A 117 -10.18 -13.47 -2.28
N GLY A 118 -11.20 -13.52 -3.13
CA GLY A 118 -12.58 -13.17 -2.77
C GLY A 118 -13.14 -14.00 -1.62
N ASP A 119 -12.80 -15.28 -1.56
CA ASP A 119 -13.31 -16.24 -0.58
C ASP A 119 -12.60 -16.19 0.78
N ILE A 120 -11.51 -15.42 0.92
CA ILE A 120 -10.78 -15.27 2.18
C ILE A 120 -11.56 -14.28 3.08
N PRO A 121 -11.70 -14.47 4.40
CA PRO A 121 -12.29 -13.45 5.28
C PRO A 121 -11.58 -12.09 5.17
N ILE A 122 -12.31 -10.97 5.25
CA ILE A 122 -11.74 -9.62 5.10
C ILE A 122 -11.01 -9.18 6.36
N ASP A 123 -11.69 -9.34 7.51
CA ASP A 123 -11.19 -8.94 8.82
C ASP A 123 -11.82 -9.81 9.92
N LEU A 124 -11.48 -9.50 11.17
CA LEU A 124 -11.96 -10.20 12.35
C LEU A 124 -13.22 -9.54 12.92
N GLU A 125 -14.17 -10.37 13.35
CA GLU A 125 -15.26 -9.95 14.24
C GLU A 125 -14.89 -10.32 15.68
N PHE A 126 -14.83 -9.31 16.56
CA PHE A 126 -14.47 -9.54 17.95
C PHE A 126 -15.71 -9.87 18.78
N LEU A 127 -15.81 -11.10 19.26
CA LEU A 127 -16.88 -11.55 20.15
C LEU A 127 -16.40 -11.40 21.60
N GLN A 128 -16.96 -10.43 22.33
CA GLN A 128 -16.77 -10.31 23.78
C GLN A 128 -17.96 -10.94 24.49
N GLU A 129 -17.70 -11.90 25.39
CA GLU A 129 -18.70 -12.31 26.36
C GLU A 129 -18.97 -11.12 27.31
N GLU A 130 -20.24 -10.87 27.65
CA GLU A 130 -20.56 -9.94 28.72
C GLU A 130 -19.80 -10.39 29.98
N SER A 131 -18.88 -9.54 30.45
CA SER A 131 -18.27 -9.74 31.77
C SER A 131 -19.40 -9.90 32.77
N ALA A 132 -19.54 -11.10 33.34
CA ALA A 132 -20.44 -11.34 34.46
C ALA A 132 -20.00 -10.42 35.62
N VAL A 133 -20.71 -9.31 35.78
CA VAL A 133 -20.63 -8.40 36.94
C VAL A 133 -21.83 -8.67 37.82
#